data_AF-A0A662B0P4-F1
#
_entry.id   AF-A0A662B0P4-F1
#
_cell.length_a   1.000
_cell.length_b   1.000
_cell.length_c   1.000
_cell.angle_alpha   90.00
_cell.angle_beta   90.00
_cell.angle_gamma   90.00
#
_symmetry.space_group_name_H-M   'P 1'
#
loop_
_entity.id
_entity.type
_entity.pdbx_description
1 polymer ?
#
loop_
_entity_poly.entity_id
_entity_poly.type
_entity_poly.pdbx_seq_one_letter_code
_entity_poly.pdbx_strand_id
1 'polypeptide(L)'
;MKKKILYIINPISGIKKHNNIEQIINNETDISRFELSVKYTEYQGHGKELAIWAVNSKFDIIVAVGGDGTINEISSALINTDIIFGIIPKGSGNGLARFLNIPMNKRKAVQLINKMSILKVDTVQLNDFYYVNMAGVGFDAHIAHLFASYGKRGFKSYIELIFKQFKSYKSLNYNLIIDGKPIEKKAFLISFANSSQFGNEAHIAP
;
A
#
# COMPACT_ATOMS: atom_id res chain seq x y z
N MET A 1 21.27 20.81 -7.71
CA MET A 1 19.94 21.32 -7.32
C MET A 1 19.31 20.32 -6.37
N LYS A 2 18.61 20.77 -5.31
CA LYS A 2 17.92 19.84 -4.39
C LYS A 2 16.71 19.21 -5.10
N LYS A 3 16.43 17.95 -4.82
CA LYS A 3 15.21 17.27 -5.29
C LYS A 3 14.04 17.62 -4.39
N LYS A 4 12.85 17.87 -4.96
CA LYS A 4 11.63 18.13 -4.21
C LYS A 4 11.03 16.81 -3.71
N ILE A 5 10.91 16.67 -2.39
CA ILE A 5 10.33 15.49 -1.74
C ILE A 5 9.06 15.86 -0.99
N LEU A 6 7.99 15.10 -1.24
CA LEU A 6 6.72 15.25 -0.53
C LEU A 6 6.45 14.01 0.32
N TYR A 7 6.22 14.21 1.61
CA TYR A 7 5.68 13.17 2.50
C TYR A 7 4.16 13.36 2.61
N ILE A 8 3.39 12.35 2.19
CA ILE A 8 1.93 12.32 2.34
C ILE A 8 1.58 11.41 3.51
N ILE A 9 1.09 12.02 4.59
CA ILE A 9 0.85 11.36 5.87
C ILE A 9 -0.62 11.04 6.05
N ASN A 10 -0.94 9.76 6.25
CA ASN A 10 -2.25 9.37 6.75
C ASN A 10 -2.28 9.44 8.29
N PRO A 11 -2.96 10.43 8.89
CA PRO A 11 -2.94 10.62 10.35
C PRO A 11 -3.60 9.45 11.09
N ILE A 12 -4.64 8.85 10.52
CA ILE A 12 -5.43 7.77 11.14
C ILE A 12 -4.89 6.35 10.89
N SER A 13 -3.79 6.22 10.13
CA SER A 13 -3.09 4.93 9.98
C SER A 13 -2.37 4.52 11.27
N GLY A 14 -2.42 3.23 11.62
CA GLY A 14 -1.71 2.66 12.79
C GLY A 14 -2.48 2.77 14.12
N ILE A 15 -1.93 2.14 15.17
CA ILE A 15 -2.64 1.90 16.45
C ILE A 15 -2.40 3.03 17.49
N LYS A 16 -1.47 3.97 17.26
CA LYS A 16 -1.07 4.98 18.28
C LYS A 16 -1.37 6.43 17.85
N LYS A 17 -2.02 7.19 18.73
CA LYS A 17 -2.34 8.63 18.61
C LYS A 17 -1.11 9.55 18.66
N HIS A 18 -0.05 9.16 19.36
CA HIS A 18 1.20 9.94 19.44
C HIS A 18 2.24 9.35 18.51
N ASN A 19 2.29 9.86 17.27
CA ASN A 19 3.32 9.47 16.33
C ASN A 19 4.23 10.67 16.07
N ASN A 20 5.46 10.61 16.56
CA ASN A 20 6.54 11.55 16.28
C ASN A 20 7.05 11.48 14.82
N ILE A 21 6.17 11.12 13.87
CA ILE A 21 6.56 10.82 12.50
C ILE A 21 7.05 12.08 11.78
N GLU A 22 6.39 13.21 11.97
CA GLU A 22 6.83 14.48 11.40
C GLU A 22 8.18 14.90 11.98
N GLN A 23 8.38 14.74 13.30
CA GLN A 23 9.68 14.97 13.93
C GLN A 23 10.78 14.06 13.37
N ILE A 24 10.47 12.77 13.14
CA ILE A 24 11.41 11.84 12.50
C ILE A 24 11.72 12.31 11.08
N ILE A 25 10.72 12.68 10.28
CA ILE A 25 10.92 13.17 8.91
C ILE A 25 11.80 14.43 8.92
N ASN A 26 11.50 15.41 9.76
CA ASN A 26 12.26 16.65 9.85
C ASN A 26 13.71 16.42 10.30
N ASN A 27 13.94 15.50 11.23
CA ASN A 27 15.29 15.24 11.76
C ASN A 27 16.13 14.35 10.84
N GLU A 28 15.51 13.42 10.12
CA GLU A 28 16.23 12.38 9.39
C GLU A 28 16.31 12.63 7.88
N THR A 29 15.42 13.44 7.30
CA THR A 29 15.48 13.74 5.87
C THR A 29 16.75 14.52 5.58
N ASP A 30 17.52 14.09 4.58
CA ASP A 30 18.74 14.79 4.19
C ASP A 30 18.41 16.11 3.47
N ILE A 31 18.25 17.18 4.25
CA ILE A 31 17.92 18.52 3.74
C ILE A 31 19.02 19.12 2.86
N SER A 32 20.24 18.56 2.84
CA SER A 32 21.27 18.99 1.89
C SER A 32 20.93 18.52 0.46
N ARG A 33 20.20 17.40 0.34
CA ARG A 33 19.80 16.77 -0.93
C ARG A 33 18.36 17.08 -1.32
N PHE A 34 17.49 17.30 -0.34
CA PHE A 34 16.06 17.41 -0.57
C PHE A 34 15.44 18.73 -0.08
N GLU A 35 14.49 19.25 -0.86
CA GLU A 35 13.55 20.28 -0.45
C GLU A 35 12.30 19.59 0.11
N LEU A 36 12.16 19.62 1.43
CA LEU A 36 11.16 18.85 2.17
C LEU A 36 9.79 19.54 2.19
N SER A 37 8.74 18.80 1.84
CA SER A 37 7.34 19.18 2.03
C SER A 37 6.56 18.06 2.72
N VAL A 38 5.55 18.43 3.52
CA VAL A 38 4.67 17.50 4.24
C VAL A 38 3.21 17.88 3.99
N LYS A 39 2.36 16.89 3.69
CA LYS A 39 0.91 17.02 3.56
C LYS A 39 0.21 15.89 4.31
N TYR A 40 -1.00 16.17 4.80
CA TYR A 40 -1.82 15.21 5.53
C TYR A 40 -3.06 14.85 4.71
N THR A 41 -3.41 13.56 4.67
CA THR A 41 -4.68 13.13 4.10
C THR A 41 -5.80 13.40 5.11
N GLU A 42 -6.98 13.75 4.61
CA GLU A 42 -8.13 14.12 5.44
C GLU A 42 -9.28 13.12 5.31
N TYR A 43 -9.41 12.50 4.15
CA TYR A 43 -10.44 11.52 3.81
C TYR A 43 -9.89 10.44 2.88
N GLN A 44 -10.65 9.37 2.69
CA GLN A 44 -10.30 8.31 1.75
C GLN A 44 -10.28 8.84 0.31
N GLY A 45 -9.19 8.64 -0.43
CA GLY A 45 -9.01 9.21 -1.78
C GLY A 45 -8.16 10.49 -1.82
N HIS A 46 -8.00 11.20 -0.70
CA HIS A 46 -7.21 12.44 -0.66
C HIS A 46 -5.71 12.23 -0.92
N GLY A 47 -5.14 11.09 -0.53
CA GLY A 47 -3.77 10.73 -0.87
C GLY A 47 -3.52 10.65 -2.38
N LYS A 48 -4.49 10.13 -3.15
CA LYS A 48 -4.44 10.12 -4.62
C LYS A 48 -4.43 11.54 -5.19
N GLU A 49 -5.31 12.40 -4.68
CA GLU A 49 -5.40 13.80 -5.11
C GLU A 49 -4.11 14.57 -4.83
N LEU A 50 -3.53 14.40 -3.63
CA LEU A 50 -2.25 15.01 -3.26
C LEU A 50 -1.10 14.52 -4.14
N ALA A 51 -1.12 13.23 -4.52
CA ALA A 51 -0.12 12.67 -5.42
C ALA A 51 -0.21 13.30 -6.83
N ILE A 52 -1.43 13.42 -7.38
CA ILE A 52 -1.66 14.08 -8.67
C ILE A 52 -1.23 15.55 -8.63
N TRP A 53 -1.60 16.28 -7.57
CA TRP A 53 -1.14 17.65 -7.37
C TRP A 53 0.39 17.77 -7.35
N ALA A 54 1.06 16.83 -6.69
CA ALA A 54 2.52 16.82 -6.58
C ALA A 54 3.22 16.50 -7.91
N VAL A 55 2.66 15.60 -8.73
CA VAL A 55 3.09 15.38 -10.12
C VAL A 55 3.03 16.68 -10.92
N ASN A 56 1.90 17.39 -10.86
CA ASN A 56 1.73 18.66 -11.56
C ASN A 56 2.66 19.77 -11.02
N SER A 57 2.96 19.72 -9.72
CA SER A 57 3.87 20.65 -9.04
C SER A 57 5.36 20.30 -9.21
N LYS A 58 5.67 19.31 -10.05
CA LYS A 58 7.04 18.89 -10.38
C LYS A 58 7.85 18.42 -9.16
N PHE A 59 7.21 17.66 -8.27
CA PHE A 59 7.94 16.91 -7.24
C PHE A 59 8.76 15.77 -7.88
N ASP A 60 9.94 15.49 -7.33
CA ASP A 60 10.79 14.39 -7.78
C ASP A 60 10.45 13.09 -7.06
N ILE A 61 10.02 13.20 -5.79
CA ILE A 61 9.84 12.07 -4.88
C ILE A 61 8.55 12.28 -4.09
N ILE A 62 7.71 11.24 -4.02
CA ILE A 62 6.52 11.20 -3.17
C ILE A 62 6.64 10.00 -2.23
N VAL A 63 6.52 10.26 -0.93
CA VAL A 63 6.63 9.25 0.14
C VAL A 63 5.28 9.04 0.79
N ALA A 64 4.73 7.84 0.67
CA ALA A 64 3.52 7.44 1.40
C ALA A 64 3.87 7.09 2.85
N VAL A 65 3.20 7.73 3.81
CA VAL A 65 3.36 7.46 5.25
C VAL A 65 2.05 6.91 5.80
N GLY A 66 1.88 5.59 5.72
CA GLY A 66 0.59 4.95 5.98
C GLY A 66 0.65 3.43 5.95
N GLY A 67 -0.53 2.79 5.93
CA GLY A 67 -0.67 1.36 5.65
C GLY A 67 -0.88 1.05 4.17
N ASP A 68 -1.22 -0.21 3.87
CA ASP A 68 -1.38 -0.72 2.51
C ASP A 68 -2.39 0.09 1.67
N GLY A 69 -3.49 0.54 2.27
CA GLY A 69 -4.48 1.38 1.58
C GLY A 69 -3.91 2.73 1.14
N THR A 70 -3.17 3.42 2.01
CA THR A 70 -2.51 4.70 1.66
C THR A 70 -1.42 4.50 0.62
N ILE A 71 -0.65 3.40 0.73
CA ILE A 71 0.36 3.03 -0.26
C ILE A 71 -0.28 2.81 -1.63
N ASN A 72 -1.35 2.00 -1.69
CA ASN A 72 -2.08 1.72 -2.94
C ASN A 72 -2.68 2.99 -3.55
N GLU A 73 -3.35 3.79 -2.74
CA GLU A 73 -4.02 5.02 -3.19
C GLU A 73 -3.03 6.01 -3.82
N ILE A 74 -1.91 6.28 -3.15
CA ILE A 74 -0.88 7.19 -3.66
C ILE A 74 -0.18 6.59 -4.87
N SER A 75 0.30 5.33 -4.78
CA SER A 75 1.06 4.71 -5.87
C SER A 75 0.26 4.58 -7.16
N SER A 76 -1.06 4.36 -7.08
CA SER A 76 -1.93 4.28 -8.25
C SER A 76 -1.93 5.56 -9.10
N ALA A 77 -1.73 6.73 -8.49
CA ALA A 77 -1.62 8.01 -9.20
C ALA A 77 -0.23 8.26 -9.82
N LEU A 78 0.77 7.44 -9.46
CA LEU A 78 2.15 7.61 -9.91
C LEU A 78 2.53 6.66 -11.04
N ILE A 79 1.63 5.76 -11.43
CA ILE A 79 1.84 4.84 -12.54
C ILE A 79 2.02 5.63 -13.83
N ASN A 80 3.01 5.24 -14.63
CA ASN A 80 3.44 5.93 -15.85
C ASN A 80 3.93 7.38 -15.62
N THR A 81 4.39 7.70 -14.41
CA THR A 81 5.11 8.95 -14.11
C THR A 81 6.58 8.67 -13.80
N ASP A 82 7.43 9.70 -13.90
CA ASP A 82 8.84 9.62 -13.51
C ASP A 82 9.08 9.88 -12.00
N ILE A 83 8.01 10.00 -11.21
CA ILE A 83 8.15 10.24 -9.76
C ILE A 83 8.65 8.98 -9.06
N ILE A 84 9.66 9.18 -8.21
CA ILE A 84 10.16 8.12 -7.33
C ILE A 84 9.19 7.98 -6.15
N PHE A 85 8.69 6.76 -5.96
CA PHE A 85 7.79 6.44 -4.86
C PHE A 85 8.54 5.86 -3.65
N GLY A 86 8.38 6.49 -2.49
CA GLY A 86 8.91 6.02 -1.21
C GLY A 86 7.81 5.56 -0.26
N ILE A 87 8.15 4.68 0.69
CA ILE A 87 7.20 4.16 1.67
C ILE A 87 7.77 4.29 3.08
N ILE A 88 6.98 4.84 4.00
CA ILE A 88 7.18 4.71 5.44
C ILE A 88 6.01 3.91 6.03
N PRO A 89 6.24 2.66 6.46
CA PRO A 89 5.18 1.79 6.94
C PRO A 89 4.62 2.28 8.29
N LYS A 90 3.30 2.49 8.33
CA LYS A 90 2.53 2.89 9.52
C LYS A 90 1.26 2.03 9.72
N GLY A 91 0.97 1.10 8.82
CA GLY A 91 -0.17 0.18 8.91
C GLY A 91 0.11 -1.05 9.77
N SER A 92 -0.90 -1.91 9.89
CA SER A 92 -0.77 -3.21 10.53
C SER A 92 -0.16 -4.27 9.60
N GLY A 93 -0.53 -4.30 8.31
CA GLY A 93 -0.04 -5.31 7.34
C GLY A 93 1.32 -4.94 6.73
N ASN A 94 1.36 -3.84 5.99
CA ASN A 94 2.52 -3.29 5.27
C ASN A 94 3.15 -4.30 4.29
N GLY A 95 2.31 -5.01 3.52
CA GLY A 95 2.72 -6.10 2.64
C GLY A 95 3.79 -5.69 1.63
N LEU A 96 3.54 -4.62 0.85
CA LEU A 96 4.52 -4.16 -0.14
C LEU A 96 5.83 -3.68 0.50
N ALA A 97 5.74 -2.96 1.63
CA ALA A 97 6.91 -2.45 2.31
C ALA A 97 7.82 -3.59 2.80
N ARG A 98 7.23 -4.65 3.35
CA ARG A 98 7.96 -5.82 3.80
C ARG A 98 8.53 -6.62 2.62
N PHE A 99 7.79 -6.78 1.52
CA PHE A 99 8.28 -7.45 0.31
C PHE A 99 9.51 -6.75 -0.26
N LEU A 100 9.49 -5.41 -0.29
CA LEU A 100 10.61 -4.59 -0.73
C LEU A 100 11.72 -4.43 0.33
N ASN A 101 11.65 -5.17 1.44
CA ASN A 101 12.59 -5.11 2.56
C ASN A 101 12.78 -3.69 3.14
N ILE A 102 11.72 -2.87 3.08
CA ILE A 102 11.72 -1.54 3.69
C ILE A 102 11.64 -1.69 5.21
N PRO A 103 12.50 -1.02 5.98
CA PRO A 103 12.47 -1.12 7.45
C PRO A 103 11.12 -0.75 8.05
N MET A 104 10.58 -1.60 8.92
CA MET A 104 9.37 -1.27 9.70
C MET A 104 9.61 -0.16 10.73
N ASN A 105 10.88 0.12 11.05
CA ASN A 105 11.26 1.27 11.87
C ASN A 105 11.26 2.55 11.01
N LYS A 106 10.41 3.50 11.37
CA LYS A 106 10.20 4.77 10.65
C LYS A 106 11.49 5.57 10.42
N ARG A 107 12.37 5.64 11.42
CA ARG A 107 13.67 6.35 11.32
C ARG A 107 14.53 5.70 10.24
N LYS A 108 14.66 4.37 10.31
CA LYS A 108 15.42 3.59 9.31
C LYS A 108 14.80 3.68 7.91
N ALA A 109 13.47 3.79 7.80
CA ALA A 109 12.79 3.99 6.52
C ALA A 109 13.14 5.37 5.90
N VAL A 110 13.15 6.45 6.68
CA VAL A 110 13.62 7.77 6.19
C VAL A 110 15.10 7.72 5.78
N GLN A 111 15.94 7.07 6.58
CA GLN A 111 17.36 6.88 6.26
C GLN A 111 17.55 6.06 4.97
N LEU A 112 16.70 5.07 4.70
CA LEU A 112 16.71 4.33 3.43
C LEU A 112 16.34 5.23 2.25
N ILE A 113 15.31 6.08 2.41
CA ILE A 113 14.89 7.05 1.37
C ILE A 113 16.06 7.96 0.99
N ASN A 114 16.83 8.44 1.97
CA ASN A 114 18.00 9.28 1.69
C ASN A 114 19.06 8.60 0.81
N LYS A 115 19.15 7.26 0.82
CA LYS A 115 20.13 6.53 0.00
C LYS A 115 19.79 6.56 -1.49
N MET A 116 18.53 6.78 -1.86
CA MET A 116 18.07 6.84 -3.26
C MET A 116 18.42 5.59 -4.07
N SER A 117 18.34 4.41 -3.44
CA SER A 117 18.43 3.13 -4.14
C SER A 117 17.07 2.79 -4.75
N ILE A 118 16.96 2.99 -6.07
CA ILE A 118 15.69 2.90 -6.81
C ILE A 118 15.64 1.59 -7.58
N LEU A 119 14.47 0.97 -7.63
CA LEU A 119 14.17 -0.19 -8.45
C LEU A 119 12.82 0.02 -9.15
N LYS A 120 12.63 -0.63 -10.29
CA LYS A 120 11.33 -0.68 -10.97
C LYS A 120 10.51 -1.83 -10.39
N VAL A 121 9.23 -1.57 -10.14
CA VAL A 121 8.28 -2.57 -9.64
C VAL A 121 7.17 -2.69 -10.66
N ASP A 122 6.76 -3.91 -10.98
CA ASP A 122 5.57 -4.15 -11.79
C ASP A 122 4.31 -3.70 -11.04
N THR A 123 3.21 -3.56 -11.77
CA THR A 123 1.91 -3.22 -11.17
C THR A 123 0.83 -4.09 -11.79
N VAL A 124 -0.21 -4.38 -11.03
CA VAL A 124 -1.37 -5.13 -11.49
C VAL A 124 -2.49 -4.15 -11.80
N GLN A 125 -3.03 -4.22 -13.02
CA GLN A 125 -4.25 -3.52 -13.40
C GLN A 125 -5.42 -4.50 -13.38
N LEU A 126 -6.50 -4.12 -12.70
CA LEU A 126 -7.77 -4.83 -12.67
C LEU A 126 -8.87 -3.86 -13.08
N ASN A 127 -9.42 -4.07 -14.27
CA ASN A 127 -10.31 -3.11 -14.93
C ASN A 127 -9.62 -1.72 -14.96
N ASP A 128 -10.26 -0.72 -14.36
CA ASP A 128 -9.75 0.66 -14.29
C ASP A 128 -8.93 0.95 -13.02
N PHE A 129 -8.70 -0.07 -12.18
CA PHE A 129 -8.02 0.08 -10.90
C PHE A 129 -6.62 -0.52 -10.94
N TYR A 130 -5.68 0.10 -10.22
CA TYR A 130 -4.30 -0.36 -10.13
C TYR A 130 -3.95 -0.81 -8.71
N TYR A 131 -3.13 -1.84 -8.64
CA TYR A 131 -2.65 -2.45 -7.40
C TYR A 131 -1.15 -2.72 -7.48
N VAL A 132 -0.44 -2.38 -6.42
CA VAL A 132 1.02 -2.53 -6.33
C VAL A 132 1.48 -3.75 -5.54
N ASN A 133 0.57 -4.39 -4.78
CA ASN A 133 0.91 -5.53 -3.95
C ASN A 133 0.17 -6.79 -4.40
N MET A 134 -1.14 -6.77 -4.28
CA MET A 134 -1.98 -7.92 -4.52
C MET A 134 -3.42 -7.46 -4.64
N ALA A 135 -4.19 -8.21 -5.40
CA ALA A 135 -5.62 -8.12 -5.45
C ALA A 135 -6.23 -9.53 -5.50
N GLY A 136 -7.53 -9.65 -5.33
CA GLY A 136 -8.18 -10.95 -5.33
C GLY A 136 -9.68 -10.88 -5.48
N VAL A 137 -10.26 -12.04 -5.78
CA VAL A 137 -11.69 -12.27 -5.85
C VAL A 137 -12.03 -13.51 -5.04
N GLY A 138 -13.27 -13.58 -4.57
CA GLY A 138 -13.75 -14.69 -3.77
C GLY A 138 -13.76 -14.35 -2.28
N PHE A 139 -13.32 -15.29 -1.45
CA PHE A 139 -13.44 -15.16 0.01
C PHE A 139 -12.65 -13.98 0.58
N ASP A 140 -11.44 -13.71 0.10
CA ASP A 140 -10.60 -12.62 0.59
C ASP A 140 -11.23 -11.24 0.30
N ALA A 141 -11.76 -11.04 -0.91
CA ALA A 141 -12.51 -9.85 -1.30
C ALA A 141 -13.79 -9.69 -0.46
N HIS A 142 -14.50 -10.79 -0.17
CA HIS A 142 -15.67 -10.79 0.70
C HIS A 142 -15.32 -10.34 2.13
N ILE A 143 -14.23 -10.84 2.70
CA ILE A 143 -13.74 -10.41 4.01
C ILE A 143 -13.33 -8.93 3.99
N ALA A 144 -12.60 -8.49 2.96
CA ALA A 144 -12.18 -7.10 2.82
C ALA A 144 -13.39 -6.15 2.75
N HIS A 145 -14.43 -6.52 2.01
CA HIS A 145 -15.68 -5.77 1.92
C HIS A 145 -16.38 -5.65 3.30
N LEU A 146 -16.54 -6.78 4.01
CA LEU A 146 -17.14 -6.77 5.35
C LEU A 146 -16.31 -5.99 6.36
N PHE A 147 -14.98 -6.08 6.29
CA PHE A 147 -14.07 -5.39 7.19
C PHE A 147 -14.14 -3.87 7.01
N ALA A 148 -14.29 -3.40 5.77
CA ALA A 148 -14.46 -1.98 5.47
C ALA A 148 -15.70 -1.38 6.18
N SER A 149 -16.78 -2.15 6.31
CA SER A 149 -18.02 -1.74 7.00
C SER A 149 -18.10 -2.14 8.48
N TYR A 150 -17.10 -2.84 9.04
CA TYR A 150 -17.20 -3.47 10.37
C TYR A 150 -17.07 -2.48 11.55
N GLY A 151 -16.64 -1.24 11.30
CA GLY A 151 -16.47 -0.18 12.31
C GLY A 151 -15.31 -0.40 13.30
N LYS A 152 -14.78 -1.62 13.46
CA LYS A 152 -13.60 -1.95 14.27
C LYS A 152 -12.37 -2.21 13.40
N ARG A 153 -11.28 -1.49 13.65
CA ARG A 153 -10.00 -1.64 12.93
C ARG A 153 -9.01 -2.52 13.70
N GLY A 154 -8.11 -3.17 12.96
CA GLY A 154 -6.99 -3.94 13.49
C GLY A 154 -6.98 -5.41 13.08
N PHE A 155 -5.89 -6.10 13.40
CA PHE A 155 -5.68 -7.50 12.99
C PHE A 155 -6.67 -8.47 13.65
N LYS A 156 -7.02 -8.26 14.93
CA LYS A 156 -7.95 -9.13 15.65
C LYS A 156 -9.35 -9.16 15.03
N SER A 157 -9.92 -7.99 14.72
CA SER A 157 -11.25 -7.90 14.09
C SER A 157 -11.26 -8.49 12.69
N TYR A 158 -10.13 -8.41 11.96
CA TYR A 158 -9.99 -9.06 10.67
C TYR A 158 -10.05 -10.60 10.79
N ILE A 159 -9.33 -11.17 11.75
CA ILE A 159 -9.35 -12.62 12.03
C ILE A 159 -10.73 -13.10 12.50
N GLU A 160 -11.42 -12.33 13.34
CA GLU A 160 -12.79 -12.64 13.78
C GLU A 160 -13.77 -12.75 12.60
N LEU A 161 -13.69 -11.82 11.64
CA LEU A 161 -14.53 -11.87 10.43
C LEU A 161 -14.23 -13.11 9.57
N ILE A 162 -12.95 -13.47 9.42
CA ILE A 162 -12.55 -14.68 8.70
C ILE A 162 -13.24 -15.90 9.30
N PHE A 163 -13.10 -16.14 10.60
CA PHE A 163 -13.72 -17.30 11.26
C PHE A 163 -15.24 -17.30 11.15
N LYS A 164 -15.88 -16.13 11.28
CA LYS A 164 -17.34 -16.00 11.18
C LYS A 164 -17.85 -16.36 9.79
N GLN A 165 -17.13 -15.98 8.74
CA GLN A 165 -17.58 -16.13 7.35
C GLN A 165 -17.09 -17.42 6.69
N PHE A 166 -16.04 -18.05 7.22
CA PHE A 166 -15.42 -19.23 6.62
C PHE A 166 -16.42 -20.36 6.35
N LYS A 167 -17.35 -20.61 7.28
CA LYS A 167 -18.36 -21.68 7.14
C LYS A 167 -19.51 -21.32 6.19
N SER A 168 -19.85 -20.04 6.05
CA SER A 168 -20.99 -19.60 5.24
C SER A 168 -20.62 -19.31 3.78
N TYR A 169 -19.36 -18.97 3.52
CA TYR A 169 -18.89 -18.69 2.17
C TYR A 169 -18.70 -19.98 1.36
N LYS A 170 -19.17 -19.99 0.11
CA LYS A 170 -19.06 -21.13 -0.79
C LYS A 170 -18.13 -20.80 -1.94
N SER A 171 -17.29 -21.78 -2.32
CA SER A 171 -16.49 -21.68 -3.53
C SER A 171 -17.36 -21.40 -4.75
N LEU A 172 -16.86 -20.52 -5.62
CA LEU A 172 -17.51 -20.14 -6.86
C LEU A 172 -16.80 -20.85 -8.04
N ASN A 173 -17.51 -20.99 -9.15
CA ASN A 173 -16.93 -21.44 -10.42
C ASN A 173 -16.45 -20.20 -11.18
N TYR A 174 -15.20 -20.24 -11.64
CA TYR A 174 -14.55 -19.17 -12.39
C TYR A 174 -14.15 -19.67 -13.76
N ASN A 175 -14.40 -18.83 -14.76
CA ASN A 175 -13.87 -18.98 -16.10
C ASN A 175 -12.70 -18.01 -16.24
N LEU A 176 -11.50 -18.56 -16.38
CA LEU A 176 -10.25 -17.81 -16.42
C LEU A 176 -9.63 -17.96 -17.79
N ILE A 177 -8.94 -16.91 -18.25
CA ILE A 177 -8.06 -16.97 -19.41
C ILE A 177 -6.69 -16.53 -18.92
N ILE A 178 -5.74 -17.46 -18.87
CA ILE A 178 -4.37 -17.21 -18.40
C ILE A 178 -3.43 -17.47 -19.57
N ASP A 179 -2.68 -16.46 -19.99
CA ASP A 179 -1.77 -16.52 -21.14
C ASP A 179 -2.46 -17.08 -22.41
N GLY A 180 -3.70 -16.63 -22.64
CA GLY A 180 -4.54 -17.07 -23.76
C GLY A 180 -5.20 -18.45 -23.59
N LYS A 181 -4.99 -19.14 -22.47
CA LYS A 181 -5.53 -20.49 -22.23
C LYS A 181 -6.76 -20.45 -21.35
N PRO A 182 -7.92 -20.98 -21.79
CA PRO A 182 -9.11 -21.06 -20.97
C PRO A 182 -8.94 -22.10 -19.86
N ILE A 183 -9.38 -21.77 -18.65
CA ILE A 183 -9.38 -22.63 -17.48
C ILE A 183 -10.70 -22.43 -16.74
N GLU A 184 -11.44 -23.52 -16.55
CA GLU A 184 -12.58 -23.54 -15.63
C GLU A 184 -12.12 -24.07 -14.27
N LYS A 185 -12.39 -23.31 -13.21
CA LYS A 185 -11.96 -23.69 -11.87
C LYS A 185 -12.99 -23.33 -10.82
N LYS A 186 -13.34 -24.31 -9.99
CA LYS A 186 -14.01 -24.05 -8.72
C LYS A 186 -12.95 -23.62 -7.70
N ALA A 187 -13.06 -22.40 -7.20
CA ALA A 187 -12.10 -21.81 -6.27
C ALA A 187 -12.80 -21.14 -5.09
N PHE A 188 -12.17 -21.19 -3.92
CA PHE A 188 -12.64 -20.47 -2.72
C PHE A 188 -12.22 -18.99 -2.76
N LEU A 189 -11.03 -18.72 -3.26
CA LEU A 189 -10.50 -17.41 -3.59
C LEU A 189 -9.53 -17.54 -4.76
N ILE A 190 -9.29 -16.44 -5.46
CA ILE A 190 -8.27 -16.29 -6.50
C ILE A 190 -7.50 -15.00 -6.18
N SER A 191 -6.18 -15.11 -6.04
CA SER A 191 -5.30 -13.97 -5.80
C SER A 191 -4.47 -13.65 -7.04
N PHE A 192 -4.40 -12.37 -7.37
CA PHE A 192 -3.49 -11.78 -8.35
C PHE A 192 -2.33 -11.16 -7.58
N ALA A 193 -1.22 -11.87 -7.51
CA ALA A 193 -0.06 -11.48 -6.72
C ALA A 193 0.97 -10.73 -7.57
N ASN A 194 1.25 -9.47 -7.23
CA ASN A 194 2.41 -8.72 -7.73
C ASN A 194 3.64 -8.90 -6.83
N SER A 195 3.39 -9.20 -5.56
CA SER A 195 4.38 -9.48 -4.54
C SER A 195 4.04 -10.79 -3.84
N SER A 196 5.03 -11.44 -3.23
CA SER A 196 4.79 -12.68 -2.49
C SER A 196 3.99 -12.48 -1.21
N GLN A 197 3.83 -11.24 -0.73
CA GLN A 197 3.43 -10.96 0.65
C GLN A 197 2.01 -10.39 0.79
N PHE A 198 1.17 -11.13 1.50
CA PHE A 198 -0.20 -10.73 1.87
C PHE A 198 -0.23 -9.67 2.99
N GLY A 199 0.86 -9.58 3.78
CA GLY A 199 1.03 -8.72 4.96
C GLY A 199 1.36 -9.56 6.21
N ASN A 200 1.97 -8.95 7.23
CA ASN A 200 2.32 -9.66 8.48
C ASN A 200 3.13 -10.97 8.29
N GLU A 201 4.12 -10.99 7.40
CA GLU A 201 4.93 -12.21 7.09
C GLU A 201 4.12 -13.39 6.51
N ALA A 202 2.86 -13.17 6.08
CA ALA A 202 2.12 -14.19 5.34
C ALA A 202 2.49 -14.13 3.85
N HIS A 203 2.91 -15.27 3.30
CA HIS A 203 3.27 -15.43 1.89
C HIS A 203 2.23 -16.28 1.15
N ILE A 204 1.85 -15.87 -0.06
CA ILE A 204 0.81 -16.55 -0.86
C ILE A 204 1.31 -16.96 -2.26
N ALA A 205 2.39 -16.36 -2.73
CA ALA A 205 3.11 -16.79 -3.92
C ALA A 205 4.54 -17.21 -3.51
N PRO A 206 5.02 -18.38 -3.98
CA PRO A 206 6.35 -18.88 -3.68
C PRO A 206 7.47 -18.01 -4.25
#